data_AF-A0A3D0M0G5-F1
#
_entry.id   AF-A0A3D0M0G5-F1
#
_cell.length_a   1.000
_cell.length_b   1.000
_cell.length_c   1.000
_cell.angle_alpha   90.00
_cell.angle_beta   90.00
_cell.angle_gamma   90.00
#
_symmetry.space_group_name_H-M   'P 1'
#
loop_
_entity.id
_entity.type
_entity.pdbx_description
1 polymer ?
#
loop_
_entity_poly.entity_id
_entity_poly.type
_entity_poly.pdbx_seq_one_letter_code
_entity_poly.pdbx_strand_id
1 'polypeptide(L)'
;MRGRYAGQRLGHYPYQDIGGFYMLQMTSEQLKQYSTKDINELIGIITPILAHREALYRRYRRKSDDTMMMSELPGANGKRIAPFEWYIVNMVQGYLGGKAPMYSISPPTDYALQKRGKGFLQRAFTAIGMDKAAEKLDDKQKQEYVKNYSEALDYIQQYNDDAATFTELIHDYTVCAAAYLYVYENQDNEIVYTRLDARQTVAVYDFSTPINLIGLVRHWKEKDPAGREIDVAEVITDESRTLYRDSQMAEQEALKWDDVPGIAFDNPDGIAAFEPALSSITTYEQILNNIANMTQYNDSAKLILKGYTFETTAMITDPNTGKEVPNPARAAEEVAIMKATALTVGQDGDITWLLKDVNYDGLMSVLKNQHELITMLTGVPNMTDEAFSSADNASALGYKLYALDQYCATTDRVFKKGLLRLWEIITGRLNLKGASFDFRDIQIKLQRNIPTDVDKSLSRATSAYSSGLVSQETAINIAALDLDAKEEMERQTAESDANYQENIQRQKESSDVESQNDNQNKERNAIRQKGDEK
;
A
#
# COMPACT_ATOMS: atom_id res chain seq x y z
N MET A 1 -13.29 58.02 9.43
CA MET A 1 -14.16 56.92 8.95
C MET A 1 -13.26 55.83 8.38
N ARG A 2 -13.10 54.71 9.10
CA ARG A 2 -12.28 53.56 8.68
C ARG A 2 -13.21 52.48 8.11
N GLY A 3 -13.05 52.17 6.83
CA GLY A 3 -13.80 51.11 6.14
C GLY A 3 -13.21 49.73 6.43
N ARG A 4 -14.08 48.79 6.81
CA ARG A 4 -13.76 47.37 7.06
C ARG A 4 -13.60 46.65 5.72
N TYR A 5 -12.43 46.06 5.47
CA TYR A 5 -12.28 44.98 4.50
C TYR A 5 -12.57 43.65 5.19
N ALA A 6 -13.61 42.96 4.74
CA ALA A 6 -13.96 41.61 5.16
C ALA A 6 -13.02 40.61 4.46
N GLY A 7 -11.93 40.23 5.13
CA GLY A 7 -11.15 39.06 4.75
C GLY A 7 -11.87 37.79 5.23
N GLN A 8 -12.30 36.96 4.29
CA GLN A 8 -12.68 35.57 4.58
C GLN A 8 -11.46 34.86 5.18
N ARG A 9 -11.51 34.58 6.49
CA ARG A 9 -10.56 33.73 7.19
C ARG A 9 -10.69 32.30 6.64
N LEU A 10 -9.69 31.84 5.89
CA LEU A 10 -9.44 30.43 5.71
C LEU A 10 -9.30 29.81 7.10
N GLY A 11 -10.11 28.79 7.37
CA GLY A 11 -10.26 28.17 8.69
C GLY A 11 -8.91 27.79 9.29
N HIS A 12 -8.55 28.48 10.37
CA HIS A 12 -7.61 27.97 11.36
C HIS A 12 -8.30 26.73 11.97
N TYR A 13 -7.82 25.54 11.64
CA TYR A 13 -8.15 24.36 12.42
C TYR A 13 -7.55 24.59 13.81
N PRO A 14 -8.37 24.67 14.88
CA PRO A 14 -7.82 24.72 16.22
C PRO A 14 -7.12 23.38 16.46
N TYR A 15 -5.82 23.41 16.76
CA TYR A 15 -5.17 22.32 17.47
C TYR A 15 -5.91 22.18 18.81
N GLN A 16 -6.87 21.27 18.86
CA GLN A 16 -7.34 20.74 20.13
C GLN A 16 -6.20 19.88 20.67
N ASP A 17 -5.85 20.06 21.94
CA ASP A 17 -5.00 19.13 22.68
C ASP A 17 -5.62 17.73 22.57
N ILE A 18 -5.12 16.91 21.64
CA ILE A 18 -5.40 15.48 21.60
C ILE A 18 -4.46 14.85 22.62
N GLY A 19 -4.77 15.06 23.90
CA GLY A 19 -4.25 14.23 24.98
C GLY A 19 -4.90 12.85 24.86
N GLY A 20 -4.38 12.00 23.97
CA GLY A 20 -4.88 10.67 23.73
C GLY A 20 -3.73 9.75 23.36
N PHE A 21 -3.63 8.62 24.05
CA PHE A 21 -2.80 7.51 23.59
C PHE A 21 -3.20 7.19 22.13
N TYR A 22 -2.23 7.14 21.22
CA TYR A 22 -2.48 6.89 19.78
C TYR A 22 -3.18 5.55 19.51
N MET A 23 -3.05 4.62 20.45
CA MET A 23 -3.76 3.35 20.48
C MET A 23 -4.86 3.42 21.54
N LEU A 24 -6.10 3.10 21.15
CA LEU A 24 -7.23 3.04 22.07
C LEU A 24 -7.00 1.88 23.06
N GLN A 25 -6.94 2.21 24.36
CA GLN A 25 -6.73 1.24 25.43
C GLN A 25 -7.91 1.16 26.38
N MET A 26 -8.28 -0.06 26.77
CA MET A 26 -9.25 -0.35 27.83
C MET A 26 -9.04 -1.78 28.36
N THR A 27 -9.68 -2.17 29.46
CA THR A 27 -9.63 -3.57 29.91
C THR A 27 -10.53 -4.45 29.04
N SER A 28 -10.20 -5.75 28.93
CA SER A 28 -11.06 -6.73 28.23
C SER A 28 -12.48 -6.74 28.81
N GLU A 29 -12.60 -6.63 30.14
CA GLU A 29 -13.88 -6.55 30.85
C GLU A 29 -14.68 -5.30 30.45
N GLN A 30 -14.03 -4.14 30.34
CA GLN A 30 -14.69 -2.90 29.88
C GLN A 30 -15.21 -3.04 28.45
N LEU A 31 -14.40 -3.59 27.54
CA LEU A 31 -14.81 -3.78 26.15
C LEU A 31 -16.01 -4.72 26.05
N LYS A 32 -16.01 -5.83 26.82
CA LYS A 32 -17.09 -6.82 26.86
C LYS A 32 -18.37 -6.33 27.55
N GLN A 33 -18.31 -5.27 28.36
CA GLN A 33 -19.46 -4.71 29.07
C GLN A 33 -20.32 -3.80 28.19
N TYR A 34 -19.80 -3.27 27.08
CA TYR A 34 -20.59 -2.43 26.18
C TYR A 34 -21.80 -3.18 25.66
N SER A 35 -22.97 -2.57 25.86
CA SER A 35 -24.28 -3.11 25.52
C SER A 35 -25.12 -2.05 24.81
N THR A 36 -26.39 -2.37 24.53
CA THR A 36 -27.34 -1.44 23.91
C THR A 36 -27.48 -0.11 24.64
N LYS A 37 -27.19 -0.05 25.94
CA LYS A 37 -27.28 1.18 26.75
C LYS A 37 -26.13 2.15 26.50
N ASP A 38 -24.92 1.63 26.29
CA ASP A 38 -23.68 2.39 26.40
C ASP A 38 -22.85 2.35 25.10
N ILE A 39 -23.33 1.65 24.05
CA ILE A 39 -22.62 1.55 22.76
C ILE A 39 -22.35 2.93 22.11
N ASN A 40 -23.22 3.92 22.34
CA ASN A 40 -23.02 5.28 21.84
C ASN A 40 -21.84 5.99 22.51
N GLU A 41 -21.50 5.64 23.75
CA GLU A 41 -20.28 6.13 24.41
C GLU A 41 -19.04 5.61 23.68
N LEU A 42 -19.02 4.30 23.37
CA LEU A 42 -17.94 3.70 22.59
C LEU A 42 -17.79 4.35 21.20
N ILE A 43 -18.90 4.57 20.50
CA ILE A 43 -18.92 5.30 19.22
C ILE A 43 -18.30 6.70 19.40
N GLY A 44 -18.70 7.42 20.46
CA GLY A 44 -18.15 8.73 20.78
C GLY A 44 -16.63 8.72 21.00
N ILE A 45 -16.10 7.66 21.62
CA ILE A 45 -14.65 7.48 21.86
C ILE A 45 -13.89 7.24 20.54
N ILE A 46 -14.42 6.41 19.63
CA ILE A 46 -13.71 6.06 18.38
C ILE A 46 -13.90 7.09 17.26
N THR A 47 -14.95 7.90 17.30
CA THR A 47 -15.30 8.87 16.25
C THR A 47 -14.15 9.84 15.90
N PRO A 48 -13.41 10.43 16.86
CA PRO A 48 -12.28 11.30 16.53
C PRO A 48 -11.15 10.60 15.76
N ILE A 49 -10.88 9.33 16.10
CA ILE A 49 -9.86 8.50 15.43
C ILE A 49 -10.29 8.25 13.96
N LEU A 50 -11.53 7.83 13.76
CA LEU A 50 -12.09 7.59 12.43
C LEU A 50 -12.16 8.86 11.59
N ALA A 51 -12.54 9.99 12.20
CA ALA A 51 -12.60 11.29 11.53
C ALA A 51 -11.20 11.77 11.06
N HIS A 52 -10.16 11.53 11.85
CA HIS A 52 -8.78 11.81 11.45
C HIS A 52 -8.38 10.98 10.23
N ARG A 53 -8.68 9.67 10.23
CA ARG A 53 -8.39 8.78 9.09
C ARG A 53 -9.16 9.15 7.83
N GLU A 54 -10.43 9.51 7.96
CA GLU A 54 -11.23 10.02 6.85
C GLU A 54 -10.65 11.34 6.31
N ALA A 55 -10.12 12.23 7.16
CA ALA A 55 -9.45 13.45 6.73
C ALA A 55 -8.15 13.17 5.96
N LEU A 56 -7.33 12.20 6.42
CA LEU A 56 -6.15 11.73 5.70
C LEU A 56 -6.52 11.12 4.34
N TYR A 57 -7.52 10.25 4.30
CA TYR A 57 -8.00 9.66 3.06
C TYR A 57 -8.50 10.72 2.07
N ARG A 58 -9.22 11.75 2.55
CA ARG A 58 -9.64 12.90 1.74
C ARG A 58 -8.48 13.69 1.17
N ARG A 59 -7.42 13.89 1.96
CA ARG A 59 -6.17 14.54 1.51
C ARG A 59 -5.48 13.74 0.43
N TYR A 60 -5.43 12.42 0.55
CA TYR A 60 -4.89 11.52 -0.47
C TYR A 60 -5.71 11.55 -1.77
N ARG A 61 -7.03 11.33 -1.70
CA ARG A 61 -7.87 11.19 -2.90
C ARG A 61 -8.03 12.51 -3.66
N ARG A 62 -8.09 13.66 -2.97
CA ARG A 62 -8.37 14.99 -3.57
C ARG A 62 -9.63 15.01 -4.47
N LYS A 63 -10.68 14.28 -4.08
CA LYS A 63 -11.99 14.25 -4.76
C LYS A 63 -13.11 14.64 -3.80
N SER A 64 -14.08 15.42 -4.27
CA SER A 64 -15.30 15.74 -3.53
C SER A 64 -16.20 14.52 -3.32
N ASP A 65 -16.28 13.66 -4.33
CA ASP A 65 -17.04 12.41 -4.34
C ASP A 65 -16.37 11.40 -5.29
N ASP A 66 -16.89 10.18 -5.36
CA ASP A 66 -16.26 9.08 -6.08
C ASP A 66 -16.38 9.23 -7.61
N THR A 67 -17.32 10.05 -8.10
CA THR A 67 -17.60 10.23 -9.52
C THR A 67 -16.90 11.43 -10.16
N MET A 68 -16.45 12.39 -9.34
CA MET A 68 -15.71 13.55 -9.83
C MET A 68 -14.27 13.20 -10.19
N MET A 69 -13.62 14.05 -10.99
CA MET A 69 -12.17 13.96 -11.20
C MET A 69 -11.43 14.46 -9.95
N MET A 70 -10.16 14.06 -9.79
CA MET A 70 -9.26 14.81 -8.92
C MET A 70 -9.24 16.25 -9.44
N SER A 71 -9.67 17.22 -8.63
CA SER A 71 -9.89 18.57 -9.14
C SER A 71 -9.73 19.63 -8.05
N GLU A 72 -9.45 20.86 -8.47
CA GLU A 72 -10.54 21.83 -8.68
C GLU A 72 -10.42 22.42 -10.10
N LEU A 73 -11.42 22.29 -10.99
CA LEU A 73 -11.45 23.04 -12.26
C LEU A 73 -12.86 23.59 -12.55
N PRO A 74 -12.98 24.92 -12.69
CA PRO A 74 -13.23 25.43 -14.04
C PRO A 74 -12.44 26.69 -14.40
N GLY A 75 -11.88 26.71 -15.62
CA GLY A 75 -11.40 27.90 -16.32
C GLY A 75 -10.07 28.48 -15.83
N ALA A 76 -9.59 29.50 -16.56
CA ALA A 76 -8.28 30.16 -16.38
C ALA A 76 -8.02 30.75 -14.96
N ASN A 77 -9.01 30.71 -14.06
CA ASN A 77 -8.98 31.22 -12.68
C ASN A 77 -9.08 30.10 -11.61
N GLY A 78 -9.01 28.81 -12.00
CA GLY A 78 -9.07 27.68 -11.06
C GLY A 78 -7.78 27.52 -10.22
N LYS A 79 -7.91 27.04 -8.98
CA LYS A 79 -6.75 26.65 -8.16
C LYS A 79 -6.07 25.46 -8.82
N ARG A 80 -4.81 25.65 -9.22
CA ARG A 80 -3.92 24.55 -9.61
C ARG A 80 -3.63 23.70 -8.38
N ILE A 81 -3.78 22.40 -8.53
CA ILE A 81 -3.47 21.38 -7.53
C ILE A 81 -2.28 20.54 -8.00
N ALA A 82 -1.46 20.10 -7.05
CA ALA A 82 -0.37 19.16 -7.27
C ALA A 82 -0.56 18.01 -6.26
N PRO A 83 -1.12 16.85 -6.68
CA PRO A 83 -1.54 15.79 -5.76
C PRO A 83 -0.35 14.96 -5.27
N PHE A 84 0.57 15.61 -4.54
CA PHE A 84 1.75 14.96 -3.97
C PHE A 84 1.37 13.85 -3.01
N GLU A 85 0.29 13.98 -2.23
CA GLU A 85 -0.16 12.92 -1.33
C GLU A 85 -0.45 11.62 -2.11
N TRP A 86 -1.14 11.72 -3.24
CA TRP A 86 -1.41 10.59 -4.12
C TRP A 86 -0.12 9.97 -4.67
N TYR A 87 0.79 10.82 -5.17
CA TYR A 87 2.09 10.37 -5.69
C TYR A 87 2.93 9.66 -4.62
N ILE A 88 3.07 10.26 -3.43
CA ILE A 88 3.85 9.72 -2.30
C ILE A 88 3.32 8.35 -1.91
N VAL A 89 2.00 8.23 -1.71
CA VAL A 89 1.35 6.97 -1.33
C VAL A 89 1.60 5.87 -2.36
N ASN A 90 1.41 6.15 -3.65
CA ASN A 90 1.60 5.12 -4.68
C ASN A 90 3.07 4.70 -4.83
N MET A 91 4.02 5.62 -4.64
CA MET A 91 5.44 5.28 -4.66
C MET A 91 5.81 4.39 -3.47
N VAL A 92 5.35 4.73 -2.26
CA VAL A 92 5.59 3.94 -1.05
C VAL A 92 4.90 2.57 -1.15
N GLN A 93 3.64 2.54 -1.57
CA GLN A 93 2.87 1.31 -1.76
C GLN A 93 3.51 0.42 -2.83
N GLY A 94 3.88 0.98 -3.98
CA GLY A 94 4.53 0.21 -5.04
C GLY A 94 5.86 -0.40 -4.57
N TYR A 95 6.63 0.35 -3.76
CA TYR A 95 7.91 -0.09 -3.21
C TYR A 95 7.78 -1.21 -2.16
N LEU A 96 6.82 -1.08 -1.24
CA LEU A 96 6.58 -2.00 -0.12
C LEU A 96 5.68 -3.19 -0.47
N GLY A 97 4.57 -2.91 -1.16
CA GLY A 97 3.48 -3.85 -1.45
C GLY A 97 3.53 -4.44 -2.84
N GLY A 98 4.41 -3.97 -3.73
CA GLY A 98 4.50 -4.46 -5.11
C GLY A 98 4.97 -5.91 -5.26
N LYS A 99 5.46 -6.53 -4.19
CA LYS A 99 5.79 -7.96 -4.13
C LYS A 99 5.14 -8.59 -2.89
N ALA A 100 4.56 -9.77 -3.08
CA ALA A 100 3.90 -10.49 -2.00
C ALA A 100 4.90 -10.90 -0.88
N PRO A 101 4.43 -11.04 0.37
CA PRO A 101 5.23 -11.64 1.43
C PRO A 101 5.60 -13.09 1.09
N MET A 102 6.85 -13.48 1.35
CA MET A 102 7.23 -14.89 1.29
C MET A 102 7.20 -15.49 2.69
N TYR A 103 6.70 -16.72 2.76
CA TYR A 103 6.69 -17.50 3.98
C TYR A 103 7.46 -18.80 3.76
N SER A 104 8.22 -19.21 4.76
CA SER A 104 8.92 -20.50 4.74
C SER A 104 8.91 -21.12 6.13
N ILE A 105 8.74 -22.43 6.23
CA ILE A 105 8.70 -23.15 7.49
C ILE A 105 10.11 -23.61 7.88
N SER A 106 10.54 -23.24 9.09
CA SER A 106 11.77 -23.73 9.69
C SER A 106 11.54 -25.14 10.25
N PRO A 107 12.53 -26.05 10.13
CA PRO A 107 12.45 -27.34 10.80
C PRO A 107 12.33 -27.13 12.32
N PRO A 108 11.40 -27.82 13.00
CA PRO A 108 11.20 -27.62 14.42
C PRO A 108 12.44 -28.07 15.20
N THR A 109 12.86 -27.23 16.14
CA THR A 109 14.01 -27.55 17.00
C THR A 109 13.68 -28.69 17.97
N ASP A 110 14.67 -29.50 18.33
CA ASP A 110 14.50 -30.58 19.33
C ASP A 110 13.94 -30.05 20.66
N TYR A 111 14.26 -28.80 21.02
CA TYR A 111 13.71 -28.13 22.19
C TYR A 111 12.21 -27.78 22.05
N ALA A 112 11.79 -27.25 20.90
CA ALA A 112 10.39 -26.95 20.62
C ALA A 112 9.53 -28.22 20.66
N LEU A 113 10.06 -29.33 20.11
CA LEU A 113 9.43 -30.64 20.14
C LEU A 113 9.26 -31.20 21.55
N GLN A 114 10.29 -31.04 22.40
CA GLN A 114 10.18 -31.40 23.82
C GLN A 114 9.15 -30.56 24.57
N LYS A 115 8.98 -29.28 24.23
CA LYS A 115 8.02 -28.39 24.89
C LYS A 115 6.58 -28.60 24.42
N ARG A 116 6.37 -29.00 23.15
CA ARG A 116 5.06 -29.43 22.62
C ARG A 116 4.45 -30.58 23.43
N GLY A 117 5.26 -31.53 23.89
CA GLY A 117 4.83 -32.60 24.80
C GLY A 117 4.62 -32.17 26.28
N LYS A 118 5.02 -30.94 26.66
CA LYS A 118 5.05 -30.43 28.05
C LYS A 118 3.90 -29.47 28.41
N GLY A 119 2.95 -29.19 27.50
CA GLY A 119 1.82 -28.28 27.73
C GLY A 119 0.68 -28.92 28.55
N PHE A 120 0.29 -28.27 29.66
CA PHE A 120 -0.75 -28.63 30.67
C PHE A 120 -0.67 -30.04 31.29
N LEU A 121 -0.57 -31.10 30.49
CA LEU A 121 -0.50 -32.50 30.90
C LEU A 121 0.69 -32.81 31.80
N GLN A 122 1.86 -32.18 31.62
CA GLN A 122 3.01 -32.45 32.52
C GLN A 122 2.74 -31.98 33.96
N ARG A 123 2.05 -30.86 34.20
CA ARG A 123 1.73 -30.48 35.60
C ARG A 123 0.85 -31.53 36.29
N ALA A 124 -0.02 -32.21 35.53
CA ALA A 124 -0.80 -33.34 36.02
C ALA A 124 0.03 -34.63 36.12
N PHE A 125 0.97 -34.90 35.22
CA PHE A 125 1.80 -36.13 35.21
C PHE A 125 3.02 -36.07 36.14
N THR A 126 3.61 -34.90 36.41
CA THR A 126 4.66 -34.71 37.42
C THR A 126 4.08 -34.94 38.82
N ALA A 127 2.79 -34.64 39.04
CA ALA A 127 2.08 -34.98 40.27
C ALA A 127 1.82 -36.50 40.44
N ILE A 128 1.94 -37.29 39.36
CA ILE A 128 1.69 -38.75 39.33
C ILE A 128 2.99 -39.55 39.05
N GLY A 129 4.16 -38.88 38.97
CA GLY A 129 5.47 -39.54 38.87
C GLY A 129 5.78 -40.23 37.53
N MET A 130 5.12 -39.83 36.43
CA MET A 130 5.41 -40.36 35.09
C MET A 130 6.12 -39.30 34.24
N ASP A 131 7.45 -39.36 34.20
CA ASP A 131 8.29 -38.51 33.36
C ASP A 131 8.65 -39.29 32.08
N LYS A 132 7.86 -39.13 31.01
CA LYS A 132 8.26 -39.60 29.67
C LYS A 132 9.00 -38.46 28.97
N ALA A 133 10.31 -38.62 28.79
CA ALA A 133 11.09 -37.77 27.92
C ALA A 133 10.50 -37.81 26.51
N ALA A 134 10.17 -36.64 25.94
CA ALA A 134 9.66 -36.55 24.58
C ALA A 134 10.67 -37.14 23.58
N GLU A 135 10.21 -38.09 22.76
CA GLU A 135 11.01 -38.72 21.72
C GLU A 135 11.55 -37.68 20.74
N LYS A 136 12.82 -37.80 20.36
CA LYS A 136 13.39 -37.04 19.25
C LYS A 136 12.64 -37.46 17.97
N LEU A 137 12.08 -36.50 17.25
CA LEU A 137 11.53 -36.79 15.91
C LEU A 137 12.68 -37.12 14.95
N ASP A 138 12.49 -38.17 14.15
CA ASP A 138 13.38 -38.56 13.06
C ASP A 138 13.42 -37.47 11.98
N ASP A 139 14.50 -37.39 11.21
CA ASP A 139 14.68 -36.36 10.17
C ASP A 139 13.56 -36.41 9.12
N LYS A 140 13.03 -37.60 8.84
CA LYS A 140 11.87 -37.80 7.97
C LYS A 140 10.60 -37.13 8.52
N GLN A 141 10.36 -37.21 9.82
CA GLN A 141 9.17 -36.62 10.43
C GLN A 141 9.27 -35.09 10.48
N LYS A 142 10.49 -34.54 10.62
CA LYS A 142 10.72 -33.09 10.50
C LYS A 142 10.45 -32.60 9.08
N GLN A 143 10.87 -33.36 8.06
CA GLN A 143 10.58 -33.05 6.66
C GLN A 143 9.07 -33.12 6.36
N GLU A 144 8.38 -34.15 6.86
CA GLU A 144 6.93 -34.28 6.72
C GLU A 144 6.18 -33.14 7.40
N TYR A 145 6.62 -32.73 8.60
CA TYR A 145 6.07 -31.55 9.29
C TYR A 145 6.20 -30.27 8.45
N VAL A 146 7.41 -30.00 7.95
CA VAL A 146 7.69 -28.82 7.11
C VAL A 146 6.82 -28.84 5.86
N LYS A 147 6.71 -30.01 5.21
CA LYS A 147 5.88 -30.20 4.02
C LYS A 147 4.40 -29.93 4.30
N ASN A 148 3.81 -30.63 5.28
CA ASN A 148 2.39 -30.51 5.60
C ASN A 148 2.01 -29.08 6.02
N TYR A 149 2.88 -28.40 6.78
CA TYR A 149 2.60 -27.03 7.20
C TYR A 149 2.75 -26.05 6.04
N SER A 150 3.75 -26.24 5.18
CA SER A 150 3.92 -25.41 3.97
C SER A 150 2.73 -25.56 3.03
N GLU A 151 2.24 -26.79 2.80
CA GLU A 151 1.07 -27.05 1.96
C GLU A 151 -0.20 -26.38 2.53
N ALA A 152 -0.40 -26.45 3.85
CA ALA A 152 -1.52 -25.77 4.50
C ALA A 152 -1.42 -24.24 4.35
N LEU A 153 -0.21 -23.69 4.45
CA LEU A 153 0.05 -22.26 4.28
C LEU A 153 -0.24 -21.82 2.84
N ASP A 154 0.36 -22.50 1.86
CA ASP A 154 0.23 -22.22 0.44
C ASP A 154 -1.26 -22.28 0.02
N TYR A 155 -2.00 -23.28 0.50
CA TYR A 155 -3.43 -23.42 0.25
C TYR A 155 -4.25 -22.24 0.77
N ILE A 156 -4.04 -21.83 2.03
CA ILE A 156 -4.75 -20.71 2.63
C ILE A 156 -4.38 -19.39 1.93
N GLN A 157 -3.11 -19.19 1.59
CA GLN A 157 -2.66 -17.99 0.88
C GLN A 157 -3.28 -17.87 -0.51
N GLN A 158 -3.34 -18.97 -1.25
CA GLN A 158 -3.91 -19.01 -2.60
C GLN A 158 -5.42 -18.74 -2.55
N TYR A 159 -6.12 -19.31 -1.57
CA TYR A 159 -7.55 -19.08 -1.40
C TYR A 159 -7.89 -17.59 -1.16
N ASN A 160 -7.04 -16.89 -0.41
CA ASN A 160 -7.28 -15.51 0.02
C ASN A 160 -6.69 -14.42 -0.88
N ASP A 161 -5.98 -14.80 -1.95
CA ASP A 161 -5.17 -13.86 -2.74
C ASP A 161 -4.30 -12.98 -1.83
N ASP A 162 -3.33 -13.63 -1.15
CA ASP A 162 -2.46 -12.97 -0.18
C ASP A 162 -1.73 -11.74 -0.76
N ALA A 163 -1.38 -11.79 -2.05
CA ALA A 163 -0.70 -10.71 -2.75
C ALA A 163 -1.58 -9.46 -2.88
N ALA A 164 -2.84 -9.62 -3.31
CA ALA A 164 -3.80 -8.52 -3.38
C ALA A 164 -4.08 -7.97 -1.98
N THR A 165 -4.38 -8.85 -1.02
CA THR A 165 -4.67 -8.47 0.36
C THR A 165 -3.52 -7.68 0.99
N PHE A 166 -2.27 -8.15 0.83
CA PHE A 166 -1.10 -7.45 1.33
C PHE A 166 -0.95 -6.05 0.71
N THR A 167 -1.17 -5.92 -0.59
CA THR A 167 -1.11 -4.64 -1.30
C THR A 167 -2.17 -3.65 -0.77
N GLU A 168 -3.39 -4.12 -0.51
CA GLU A 168 -4.46 -3.30 0.06
C GLU A 168 -4.16 -2.87 1.51
N LEU A 169 -3.59 -3.75 2.33
CA LEU A 169 -3.20 -3.40 3.70
C LEU A 169 -2.08 -2.36 3.72
N ILE A 170 -1.09 -2.48 2.83
CA ILE A 170 -0.03 -1.48 2.70
C ILE A 170 -0.61 -0.14 2.28
N HIS A 171 -1.60 -0.12 1.37
CA HIS A 171 -2.30 1.10 0.98
C HIS A 171 -3.01 1.76 2.16
N ASP A 172 -3.85 1.01 2.87
CA ASP A 172 -4.57 1.50 4.06
C ASP A 172 -3.61 2.04 5.11
N TYR A 173 -2.54 1.30 5.41
CA TYR A 173 -1.52 1.72 6.37
C TYR A 173 -0.82 3.02 5.95
N THR A 174 -0.46 3.13 4.67
CA THR A 174 0.27 4.28 4.13
C THR A 174 -0.60 5.55 4.11
N VAL A 175 -1.90 5.40 3.86
CA VAL A 175 -2.86 6.51 3.78
C VAL A 175 -3.44 6.90 5.14
N CYS A 176 -3.88 5.92 5.92
CA CYS A 176 -4.65 6.12 7.16
C CYS A 176 -3.83 5.88 8.43
N ALA A 177 -2.54 5.60 8.31
CA ALA A 177 -1.65 5.22 9.41
C ALA A 177 -2.09 3.95 10.17
N ALA A 178 -3.01 3.18 9.59
CA ALA A 178 -3.53 1.93 10.15
C ALA A 178 -4.12 1.03 9.06
N ALA A 179 -4.03 -0.28 9.24
CA ALA A 179 -4.74 -1.27 8.44
C ALA A 179 -5.21 -2.43 9.34
N TYR A 180 -6.26 -3.13 8.92
CA TYR A 180 -6.88 -4.18 9.73
C TYR A 180 -7.27 -5.39 8.88
N LEU A 181 -7.08 -6.58 9.45
CA LEU A 181 -7.63 -7.83 8.93
C LEU A 181 -8.60 -8.44 9.93
N TYR A 182 -9.61 -9.11 9.41
CA TYR A 182 -10.50 -9.98 10.16
C TYR A 182 -10.44 -11.39 9.58
N VAL A 183 -10.31 -12.40 10.44
CA VAL A 183 -10.21 -13.81 10.04
C VAL A 183 -11.51 -14.52 10.42
N TYR A 184 -12.07 -15.31 9.53
CA TYR A 184 -13.27 -16.09 9.78
C TYR A 184 -13.26 -17.38 8.98
N GLU A 185 -14.18 -18.29 9.30
CA GLU A 185 -14.42 -19.49 8.51
C GLU A 185 -15.70 -19.31 7.69
N ASN A 186 -15.62 -19.57 6.40
CA ASN A 186 -16.80 -19.51 5.54
C ASN A 186 -17.67 -20.78 5.68
N GLN A 187 -18.72 -20.88 4.87
CA GLN A 187 -19.64 -22.02 4.88
C GLN A 187 -18.99 -23.35 4.46
N ASP A 188 -17.88 -23.29 3.72
CA ASP A 188 -17.12 -24.44 3.25
C ASP A 188 -16.00 -24.86 4.25
N ASN A 189 -15.93 -24.19 5.41
CA ASN A 189 -14.87 -24.32 6.43
C ASN A 189 -13.48 -23.84 5.97
N GLU A 190 -13.41 -23.03 4.92
CA GLU A 190 -12.20 -22.36 4.47
C GLU A 190 -11.86 -21.21 5.40
N ILE A 191 -10.58 -21.06 5.73
CA ILE A 191 -10.06 -19.94 6.51
C ILE A 191 -9.93 -18.75 5.58
N VAL A 192 -10.71 -17.72 5.84
CA VAL A 192 -10.74 -16.49 5.07
C VAL A 192 -10.24 -15.33 5.92
N TYR A 193 -9.34 -14.52 5.39
CA TYR A 193 -8.98 -13.24 5.98
C TYR A 193 -9.36 -12.10 5.03
N THR A 194 -10.07 -11.11 5.58
CA THR A 194 -10.60 -10.00 4.82
C THR A 194 -10.12 -8.68 5.39
N ARG A 195 -9.84 -7.72 4.51
CA ARG A 195 -9.49 -6.35 4.89
C ARG A 195 -10.70 -5.66 5.51
N LEU A 196 -10.49 -5.06 6.68
CA LEU A 196 -11.44 -4.14 7.27
C LEU A 196 -11.00 -2.70 6.98
N ASP A 197 -11.93 -1.87 6.50
CA ASP A 197 -11.65 -0.47 6.17
C ASP A 197 -11.14 0.29 7.41
N ALA A 198 -9.93 0.83 7.34
CA ALA A 198 -9.29 1.57 8.42
C ALA A 198 -10.05 2.86 8.81
N ARG A 199 -10.87 3.41 7.90
CA ARG A 199 -11.72 4.59 8.14
C ARG A 199 -12.97 4.25 8.95
N GLN A 200 -13.27 2.98 9.12
CA GLN A 200 -14.42 2.49 9.87
C GLN A 200 -14.02 1.63 11.07
N THR A 201 -12.74 1.25 11.22
CA THR A 201 -12.28 0.22 12.18
C THR A 201 -11.24 0.80 13.11
N VAL A 202 -11.30 0.50 14.41
CA VAL A 202 -10.31 0.87 15.43
C VAL A 202 -9.95 -0.37 16.24
N ALA A 203 -8.65 -0.61 16.41
CA ALA A 203 -8.16 -1.64 17.32
C ALA A 203 -8.17 -1.16 18.77
N VAL A 204 -8.50 -2.09 19.67
CA VAL A 204 -8.55 -1.88 21.10
C VAL A 204 -7.52 -2.76 21.78
N TYR A 205 -6.67 -2.14 22.60
CA TYR A 205 -5.57 -2.79 23.29
C TYR A 205 -5.77 -2.82 24.80
N ASP A 206 -5.16 -3.78 25.47
CA ASP A 206 -5.09 -3.77 26.93
C ASP A 206 -4.00 -2.82 27.47
N PHE A 207 -3.94 -2.68 28.79
CA PHE A 207 -2.93 -1.89 29.51
C PHE A 207 -1.66 -2.71 29.86
N SER A 208 -1.48 -3.91 29.30
CA SER A 208 -0.37 -4.77 29.67
C SER A 208 0.94 -4.33 28.98
N THR A 209 2.07 -4.87 29.45
CA THR A 209 3.37 -4.62 28.83
C THR A 209 4.02 -5.97 28.50
N PRO A 210 4.17 -6.32 27.21
CA PRO A 210 3.71 -5.61 26.01
C PRO A 210 2.17 -5.61 25.87
N ILE A 211 1.61 -4.56 25.25
CA ILE A 211 0.17 -4.45 25.01
C ILE A 211 -0.35 -5.56 24.08
N ASN A 212 -1.55 -6.06 24.35
CA ASN A 212 -2.21 -7.08 23.54
C ASN A 212 -3.50 -6.53 22.92
N LEU A 213 -3.82 -6.98 21.71
CA LEU A 213 -5.08 -6.68 21.05
C LEU A 213 -6.20 -7.44 21.78
N ILE A 214 -7.22 -6.73 22.26
CA ILE A 214 -8.38 -7.31 22.96
C ILE A 214 -9.68 -7.22 22.17
N GLY A 215 -9.68 -6.46 21.07
CA GLY A 215 -10.81 -6.44 20.15
C GLY A 215 -10.67 -5.41 19.03
N LEU A 216 -11.63 -5.45 18.11
CA LEU A 216 -11.81 -4.46 17.05
C LEU A 216 -13.19 -3.83 17.21
N VAL A 217 -13.28 -2.52 17.04
CA VAL A 217 -14.54 -1.78 17.04
C VAL A 217 -14.69 -1.10 15.70
N ARG A 218 -15.85 -1.29 15.07
CA ARG A 218 -16.17 -0.67 13.79
C ARG A 218 -17.38 0.24 13.92
N HIS A 219 -17.40 1.32 13.14
CA HIS A 219 -18.51 2.25 13.06
C HIS A 219 -18.69 2.79 11.65
N TRP A 220 -19.93 2.77 11.17
CA TRP A 220 -20.33 3.37 9.90
C TRP A 220 -21.79 3.80 9.96
N LYS A 221 -22.23 4.51 8.92
CA LYS A 221 -23.61 4.95 8.77
C LYS A 221 -24.30 4.17 7.66
N GLU A 222 -25.54 3.76 7.91
CA GLU A 222 -26.42 3.16 6.91
C GLU A 222 -27.71 3.94 6.80
N LYS A 223 -28.44 3.76 5.69
CA LYS A 223 -29.81 4.27 5.57
C LYS A 223 -30.79 3.16 5.87
N ASP A 224 -31.73 3.41 6.78
CA ASP A 224 -32.83 2.51 7.05
C ASP A 224 -33.80 2.44 5.84
N PRO A 225 -34.77 1.49 5.82
CA PRO A 225 -35.77 1.43 4.75
C PRO A 225 -36.64 2.70 4.59
N ALA A 226 -36.67 3.59 5.60
CA ALA A 226 -37.35 4.88 5.56
C ALA A 226 -36.45 6.02 5.08
N GLY A 227 -35.18 5.75 4.75
CA GLY A 227 -34.21 6.72 4.26
C GLY A 227 -33.51 7.55 5.35
N ARG A 228 -33.73 7.25 6.63
CA ARG A 228 -33.06 7.89 7.77
C ARG A 228 -31.67 7.29 7.95
N GLU A 229 -30.68 8.15 8.17
CA GLU A 229 -29.34 7.69 8.56
C GLU A 229 -29.35 7.13 9.97
N ILE A 230 -28.81 5.93 10.13
CA ILE A 230 -28.65 5.23 11.40
C ILE A 230 -27.17 4.90 11.60
N ASP A 231 -26.74 4.95 12.86
CA ASP A 231 -25.41 4.51 13.26
C ASP A 231 -25.38 2.98 13.40
N VAL A 232 -24.36 2.38 12.82
CA VAL A 232 -24.07 0.95 12.93
C VAL A 232 -22.71 0.78 13.59
N ALA A 233 -22.67 0.02 14.68
CA ALA A 233 -21.45 -0.30 15.39
C ALA A 233 -21.26 -1.81 15.47
N GLU A 234 -20.04 -2.29 15.27
CA GLU A 234 -19.69 -3.69 15.38
C GLU A 234 -18.52 -3.85 16.34
N VAL A 235 -18.71 -4.69 17.35
CA VAL A 235 -17.69 -4.98 18.37
C VAL A 235 -17.27 -6.43 18.21
N ILE A 236 -15.99 -6.66 17.94
CA ILE A 236 -15.36 -7.97 17.77
C ILE A 236 -14.42 -8.19 18.95
N THR A 237 -14.66 -9.24 19.72
CA THR A 237 -13.79 -9.70 20.82
C THR A 237 -13.25 -11.11 20.52
N ASP A 238 -12.58 -11.71 21.50
CA ASP A 238 -12.20 -13.12 21.52
C ASP A 238 -13.41 -14.08 21.61
N GLU A 239 -14.52 -13.61 22.18
CA GLU A 239 -15.70 -14.43 22.45
C GLU A 239 -16.83 -14.24 21.42
N SER A 240 -17.03 -13.01 20.92
CA SER A 240 -18.17 -12.72 20.06
C SER A 240 -17.93 -11.56 19.10
N ARG A 241 -18.69 -11.59 17.99
CA ARG A 241 -18.90 -10.45 17.10
C ARG A 241 -20.33 -9.97 17.28
N THR A 242 -20.50 -8.76 17.79
CA THR A 242 -21.81 -8.18 18.10
C THR A 242 -22.06 -6.93 17.26
N LEU A 243 -23.17 -6.94 16.52
CA LEU A 243 -23.62 -5.83 15.67
C LEU A 243 -24.75 -5.06 16.35
N TYR A 244 -24.59 -3.74 16.42
CA TYR A 244 -25.56 -2.79 16.93
C TYR A 244 -26.04 -1.88 15.80
N ARG A 245 -27.36 -1.68 15.69
CA ARG A 245 -28.02 -0.74 14.77
C ARG A 245 -28.89 0.21 15.58
N ASP A 246 -28.64 1.52 15.49
CA ASP A 246 -29.36 2.54 16.26
C ASP A 246 -29.40 2.22 17.78
N SER A 247 -28.23 1.85 18.30
CA SER A 247 -28.00 1.39 19.68
C SER A 247 -28.75 0.11 20.10
N GLN A 248 -29.42 -0.59 19.19
CA GLN A 248 -30.06 -1.88 19.45
C GLN A 248 -29.19 -3.02 18.93
N MET A 249 -29.07 -4.10 19.71
CA MET A 249 -28.35 -5.29 19.28
C MET A 249 -29.14 -5.97 18.15
N ALA A 250 -28.54 -6.06 16.98
CA ALA A 250 -29.15 -6.64 15.78
C ALA A 250 -28.72 -8.09 15.58
N GLU A 251 -27.44 -8.40 15.81
CA GLU A 251 -26.86 -9.71 15.59
C GLU A 251 -25.74 -9.96 16.61
N GLN A 252 -25.61 -11.21 17.07
CA GLN A 252 -24.48 -11.65 17.88
C GLN A 252 -24.05 -13.04 17.43
N GLU A 253 -22.79 -13.16 17.05
CA GLU A 253 -22.14 -14.40 16.65
C GLU A 253 -21.11 -14.79 17.69
N ALA A 254 -21.14 -16.04 18.16
CA ALA A 254 -20.12 -16.58 19.06
C ALA A 254 -18.89 -17.01 18.26
N LEU A 255 -17.73 -16.47 18.61
CA LEU A 255 -16.45 -16.75 17.97
C LEU A 255 -15.75 -17.91 18.68
N LYS A 256 -15.04 -18.74 17.91
CA LYS A 256 -14.36 -19.95 18.41
C LYS A 256 -12.90 -20.01 17.94
N TRP A 257 -12.17 -18.92 18.17
CA TRP A 257 -10.77 -18.77 17.74
C TRP A 257 -9.77 -18.86 18.90
N ASP A 258 -10.25 -19.02 20.15
CA ASP A 258 -9.48 -18.94 21.41
C ASP A 258 -8.70 -17.63 21.60
N ASP A 259 -8.94 -16.66 20.73
CA ASP A 259 -8.30 -15.36 20.68
C ASP A 259 -9.13 -14.41 19.78
N VAL A 260 -8.80 -13.12 19.77
CA VAL A 260 -9.44 -12.12 18.90
C VAL A 260 -9.09 -12.44 17.43
N PRO A 261 -10.07 -12.74 16.55
CA PRO A 261 -9.80 -13.08 15.15
C PRO A 261 -9.60 -11.82 14.29
N GLY A 262 -8.77 -10.91 14.79
CA GLY A 262 -8.46 -9.63 14.18
C GLY A 262 -6.96 -9.36 14.25
N ILE A 263 -6.45 -8.69 13.22
CA ILE A 263 -5.06 -8.25 13.17
C ILE A 263 -5.06 -6.75 12.92
N ALA A 264 -4.26 -6.05 13.71
CA ALA A 264 -4.09 -4.61 13.63
C ALA A 264 -2.66 -4.27 13.20
N PHE A 265 -2.56 -3.44 12.17
CA PHE A 265 -1.32 -2.86 11.67
C PHE A 265 -1.39 -1.36 11.95
N ASP A 266 -1.15 -0.94 13.20
CA ASP A 266 -1.18 0.48 13.56
C ASP A 266 0.23 1.08 13.47
N ASN A 267 0.34 2.28 12.89
CA ASN A 267 1.58 3.04 12.97
C ASN A 267 1.75 3.52 14.42
N PRO A 268 2.90 3.24 15.08
CA PRO A 268 3.12 3.61 16.47
C PRO A 268 2.95 5.11 16.77
N ASP A 269 3.30 5.96 15.81
CA ASP A 269 3.18 7.41 15.90
C ASP A 269 1.91 7.93 15.20
N GLY A 270 1.14 7.05 14.55
CA GLY A 270 -0.06 7.34 13.79
C GLY A 270 0.10 8.44 12.73
N ILE A 271 1.24 8.43 12.05
CA ILE A 271 1.59 9.37 10.97
C ILE A 271 1.38 8.69 9.61
N ALA A 272 0.65 9.34 8.71
CA ALA A 272 0.54 8.91 7.32
C ALA A 272 1.77 9.30 6.49
N ALA A 273 2.06 8.59 5.39
CA ALA A 273 3.31 8.75 4.66
C ALA A 273 3.55 10.17 4.09
N PHE A 274 2.48 10.90 3.77
CA PHE A 274 2.55 12.27 3.22
C PHE A 274 2.43 13.36 4.28
N GLU A 275 2.00 13.02 5.50
CA GLU A 275 1.66 13.99 6.55
C GLU A 275 2.82 14.94 6.93
N PRO A 276 4.08 14.46 7.05
CA PRO A 276 5.23 15.34 7.32
C PRO A 276 5.43 16.44 6.28
N ALA A 277 4.97 16.23 5.04
CA ALA A 277 5.14 17.17 3.93
C ALA A 277 3.91 18.05 3.66
N LEU A 278 2.79 17.93 4.39
CA LEU A 278 1.54 18.65 4.09
C LEU A 278 1.70 20.17 4.00
N SER A 279 2.43 20.77 4.93
CA SER A 279 2.74 22.21 4.90
C SER A 279 3.54 22.56 3.64
N SER A 280 4.49 21.70 3.29
CA SER A 280 5.34 21.90 2.13
C SER A 280 4.59 21.78 0.81
N ILE A 281 3.70 20.78 0.71
CA ILE A 281 2.78 20.58 -0.42
C ILE A 281 1.88 21.80 -0.58
N THR A 282 1.27 22.27 0.52
CA THR A 282 0.38 23.45 0.51
C THR A 282 1.12 24.69 0.01
N THR A 283 2.37 24.88 0.44
CA THR A 283 3.21 26.02 0.02
C THR A 283 3.57 25.93 -1.46
N TYR A 284 3.90 24.74 -1.94
CA TYR A 284 4.17 24.48 -3.36
C TYR A 284 2.97 24.87 -4.24
N GLU A 285 1.77 24.41 -3.86
CA GLU A 285 0.53 24.73 -4.58
C GLU A 285 0.24 26.25 -4.56
N GLN A 286 0.48 26.92 -3.44
CA GLN A 286 0.31 28.38 -3.36
C GLN A 286 1.25 29.13 -4.31
N ILE A 287 2.52 28.73 -4.39
CA ILE A 287 3.50 29.34 -5.30
C ILE A 287 3.07 29.12 -6.75
N LEU A 288 2.65 27.91 -7.12
CA LEU A 288 2.12 27.62 -8.47
C LEU A 288 0.95 28.53 -8.84
N ASN A 289 0.01 28.70 -7.92
CA ASN A 289 -1.13 29.57 -8.13
C ASN A 289 -0.72 31.04 -8.26
N ASN A 290 0.23 31.50 -7.44
CA ASN A 290 0.74 32.87 -7.52
C ASN A 290 1.43 33.16 -8.85
N ILE A 291 2.32 32.27 -9.32
CA ILE A 291 3.00 32.40 -10.62
C ILE A 291 1.97 32.59 -11.72
N ALA A 292 1.00 31.70 -11.79
CA ALA A 292 0.03 31.74 -12.86
C ALA A 292 -0.92 32.94 -12.80
N ASN A 293 -1.35 33.35 -11.60
CA ASN A 293 -2.14 34.56 -11.43
C ASN A 293 -1.33 35.78 -11.91
N MET A 294 -0.04 35.86 -11.57
CA MET A 294 0.85 36.95 -12.01
C MET A 294 1.00 36.99 -13.52
N THR A 295 1.17 35.84 -14.18
CA THR A 295 1.20 35.76 -15.65
C THR A 295 -0.12 36.25 -16.26
N GLN A 296 -1.26 35.80 -15.73
CA GLN A 296 -2.57 36.20 -16.24
C GLN A 296 -2.86 37.71 -16.06
N TYR A 297 -2.41 38.31 -14.96
CA TYR A 297 -2.53 39.77 -14.78
C TYR A 297 -1.82 40.55 -15.89
N ASN A 298 -0.70 40.02 -16.38
CA ASN A 298 0.06 40.65 -17.45
C ASN A 298 -0.63 40.49 -18.83
N ASP A 299 -1.42 39.43 -19.05
CA ASP A 299 -2.23 39.27 -20.28
C ASP A 299 -3.31 40.37 -20.41
N SER A 300 -3.77 40.93 -19.29
CA SER A 300 -4.75 42.03 -19.23
C SER A 300 -4.12 43.38 -18.83
N ALA A 301 -2.82 43.55 -19.10
CA ALA A 301 -2.09 44.76 -18.74
C ALA A 301 -2.69 46.02 -19.37
N LYS A 302 -2.55 47.16 -18.68
CA LYS A 302 -2.98 48.46 -19.20
C LYS A 302 -1.89 49.05 -20.08
N LEU A 303 -2.26 49.60 -21.23
CA LEU A 303 -1.34 50.36 -22.08
C LEU A 303 -1.11 51.75 -21.46
N ILE A 304 0.15 52.14 -21.31
CA ILE A 304 0.57 53.47 -20.90
C ILE A 304 1.01 54.23 -22.15
N LEU A 305 0.39 55.39 -22.38
CA LEU A 305 0.77 56.33 -23.43
C LEU A 305 1.35 57.59 -22.77
N LYS A 306 2.66 57.75 -22.81
CA LYS A 306 3.36 58.95 -22.32
C LYS A 306 3.53 59.94 -23.48
N GLY A 307 3.24 61.22 -23.25
CA GLY A 307 3.36 62.25 -24.28
C GLY A 307 2.28 62.20 -25.37
N TYR A 308 1.22 61.41 -25.17
CA TYR A 308 0.02 61.41 -25.99
C TYR A 308 -1.13 62.06 -25.21
N THR A 309 -1.80 63.03 -25.83
CA THR A 309 -3.00 63.64 -25.27
C THR A 309 -4.16 63.23 -26.14
N PHE A 310 -5.16 62.61 -25.53
CA PHE A 310 -6.39 62.26 -26.21
C PHE A 310 -7.20 63.52 -26.53
N GLU A 311 -7.84 63.52 -27.69
CA GLU A 311 -8.65 64.64 -28.16
C GLU A 311 -9.97 64.75 -27.40
N THR A 312 -10.47 63.61 -26.89
CA THR A 312 -11.75 63.54 -26.18
C THR A 312 -11.58 63.45 -24.66
N THR A 313 -12.48 64.13 -23.93
CA THR A 313 -12.53 64.05 -22.46
C THR A 313 -13.01 62.68 -21.99
N ALA A 314 -12.49 62.20 -20.87
CA ALA A 314 -12.83 60.88 -20.33
C ALA A 314 -14.30 60.77 -19.85
N MET A 315 -14.82 61.86 -19.28
CA MET A 315 -16.18 61.93 -18.73
C MET A 315 -16.94 63.07 -19.40
N ILE A 316 -18.26 62.89 -19.51
CA ILE A 316 -19.23 63.90 -19.91
C ILE A 316 -20.38 63.91 -18.91
N THR A 317 -21.07 65.04 -18.75
CA THR A 317 -22.27 65.11 -17.90
C THR A 317 -23.48 64.63 -18.69
N ASP A 318 -24.19 63.61 -18.19
CA ASP A 318 -25.43 63.14 -18.79
C ASP A 318 -26.50 64.25 -18.71
N PRO A 319 -27.01 64.74 -19.85
CA PRO A 319 -28.01 65.81 -19.89
C PRO A 319 -29.32 65.46 -19.17
N ASN A 320 -29.65 64.18 -19.04
CA ASN A 320 -30.92 63.72 -18.49
C ASN A 320 -30.86 63.48 -16.97
N THR A 321 -29.68 63.14 -16.46
CA THR A 321 -29.50 62.75 -15.04
C THR A 321 -28.57 63.67 -14.26
N GLY A 322 -27.83 64.56 -14.95
CA GLY A 322 -26.85 65.46 -14.36
C GLY A 322 -25.62 64.78 -13.76
N LYS A 323 -25.48 63.46 -13.94
CA LYS A 323 -24.36 62.66 -13.43
C LYS A 323 -23.23 62.59 -14.45
N GLU A 324 -22.00 62.55 -13.99
CA GLU A 324 -20.85 62.26 -14.86
C GLU A 324 -20.89 60.81 -15.31
N VAL A 325 -20.86 60.60 -16.62
CA VAL A 325 -20.82 59.29 -17.27
C VAL A 325 -19.62 59.20 -18.21
N PRO A 326 -19.07 58.00 -18.45
CA PRO A 326 -17.97 57.81 -19.40
C PRO A 326 -18.34 58.29 -20.81
N ASN A 327 -17.43 59.01 -21.46
CA ASN A 327 -17.67 59.55 -22.80
C ASN A 327 -17.60 58.46 -23.89
N PRO A 328 -18.68 58.21 -24.65
CA PRO A 328 -18.64 57.23 -25.74
C PRO A 328 -17.63 57.56 -26.84
N ALA A 329 -17.39 58.85 -27.10
CA ALA A 329 -16.38 59.30 -28.09
C ALA A 329 -14.96 58.92 -27.65
N ARG A 330 -14.71 58.91 -26.34
CA ARG A 330 -13.44 58.46 -25.76
C ARG A 330 -13.19 56.98 -25.97
N ALA A 331 -14.22 56.16 -25.75
CA ALA A 331 -14.13 54.74 -26.04
C ALA A 331 -13.85 54.48 -27.53
N ALA A 332 -14.45 55.26 -28.45
CA ALA A 332 -14.19 55.13 -29.88
C ALA A 332 -12.74 55.50 -30.25
N GLU A 333 -12.19 56.56 -29.65
CA GLU A 333 -10.79 56.98 -29.81
C GLU A 333 -9.82 55.88 -29.32
N GLU A 334 -10.07 55.30 -28.15
CA GLU A 334 -9.25 54.20 -27.61
C GLU A 334 -9.27 52.95 -28.51
N VAL A 335 -10.43 52.60 -29.08
CA VAL A 335 -10.54 51.49 -30.05
C VAL A 335 -9.80 51.79 -31.35
N ALA A 336 -9.85 53.04 -31.82
CA ALA A 336 -9.11 53.44 -33.02
C ALA A 336 -7.59 53.38 -32.80
N ILE A 337 -7.12 53.85 -31.64
CA ILE A 337 -5.73 53.75 -31.19
C ILE A 337 -5.24 52.30 -31.16
N MET A 338 -6.04 51.39 -30.57
CA MET A 338 -5.68 49.97 -30.50
C MET A 338 -5.66 49.25 -31.86
N LYS A 339 -6.37 49.78 -32.86
CA LYS A 339 -6.38 49.23 -34.23
C LYS A 339 -5.35 49.88 -35.15
N ALA A 340 -4.78 51.02 -34.76
CA ALA A 340 -3.83 51.75 -35.58
C ALA A 340 -2.55 50.93 -35.79
N THR A 341 -2.05 50.90 -37.04
CA THR A 341 -0.80 50.19 -37.37
C THR A 341 0.44 50.94 -36.87
N ALA A 342 0.35 52.27 -36.75
CA ALA A 342 1.40 53.12 -36.21
C ALA A 342 0.77 54.19 -35.32
N LEU A 343 1.43 54.49 -34.20
CA LEU A 343 1.04 55.55 -33.27
C LEU A 343 2.19 56.55 -33.15
N THR A 344 1.86 57.83 -33.08
CA THR A 344 2.84 58.90 -32.85
C THR A 344 2.64 59.49 -31.47
N VAL A 345 3.72 59.57 -30.70
CA VAL A 345 3.76 60.21 -29.39
C VAL A 345 4.59 61.50 -29.49
N GLY A 346 4.33 62.45 -28.59
CA GLY A 346 5.07 63.72 -28.53
C GLY A 346 6.54 63.56 -28.13
N GLN A 347 7.24 64.68 -28.01
CA GLN A 347 8.63 64.71 -27.56
C GLN A 347 8.77 64.07 -26.17
N ASP A 348 9.77 63.19 -26.00
CA ASP A 348 9.98 62.33 -24.81
C ASP A 348 8.80 61.39 -24.47
N GLY A 349 7.93 61.14 -25.46
CA GLY A 349 6.82 60.20 -25.38
C GLY A 349 7.27 58.75 -25.47
N ASP A 350 6.46 57.85 -24.89
CA ASP A 350 6.76 56.42 -24.81
C ASP A 350 5.45 55.61 -24.75
N ILE A 351 5.50 54.37 -25.22
CA ILE A 351 4.37 53.44 -25.21
C ILE A 351 4.84 52.15 -24.55
N THR A 352 4.31 51.86 -23.36
CA THR A 352 4.68 50.67 -22.60
C THR A 352 3.45 50.02 -21.98
N TRP A 353 3.51 48.71 -21.78
CA TRP A 353 2.49 48.00 -21.02
C TRP A 353 2.83 48.10 -19.53
N LEU A 354 1.82 48.40 -18.70
CA LEU A 354 1.93 48.31 -17.25
C LEU A 354 1.92 46.84 -16.83
N LEU A 355 3.11 46.23 -16.88
CA LEU A 355 3.33 44.86 -16.46
C LEU A 355 3.71 44.81 -14.99
N LYS A 356 3.26 43.78 -14.28
CA LYS A 356 3.88 43.39 -13.02
C LYS A 356 5.26 42.82 -13.32
N ASP A 357 6.27 43.31 -12.62
CA ASP A 357 7.60 42.72 -12.63
C ASP A 357 7.53 41.33 -11.96
N VAL A 358 7.83 40.29 -12.74
CA VAL A 358 7.76 38.89 -12.30
C VAL A 358 9.14 38.27 -12.44
N ASN A 359 9.79 37.99 -11.31
CA ASN A 359 11.03 37.22 -11.31
C ASN A 359 10.73 35.73 -11.45
N TYR A 360 10.51 35.27 -12.69
CA TYR A 360 10.21 33.87 -13.00
C TYR A 360 11.32 32.92 -12.55
N ASP A 361 12.59 33.29 -12.74
CA ASP A 361 13.74 32.45 -12.36
C ASP A 361 13.79 32.23 -10.85
N GLY A 362 13.60 33.30 -10.06
CA GLY A 362 13.53 33.21 -8.61
C GLY A 362 12.36 32.35 -8.14
N LEU A 363 11.16 32.53 -8.72
CA LEU A 363 9.98 31.74 -8.36
C LEU A 363 10.14 30.25 -8.71
N MET A 364 10.75 29.94 -9.87
CA MET A 364 11.03 28.56 -10.27
C MET A 364 12.06 27.91 -9.35
N SER A 365 13.08 28.66 -8.91
CA SER A 365 14.05 28.17 -7.92
C SER A 365 13.41 27.85 -6.57
N VAL A 366 12.52 28.72 -6.06
CA VAL A 366 11.78 28.44 -4.82
C VAL A 366 10.89 27.21 -4.99
N LEU A 367 10.21 27.07 -6.14
CA LEU A 367 9.37 25.91 -6.43
C LEU A 367 10.18 24.60 -6.45
N LYS A 368 11.38 24.63 -7.04
CA LYS A 368 12.32 23.49 -7.04
C LYS A 368 12.76 23.12 -5.63
N ASN A 369 13.21 24.09 -4.83
CA ASN A 369 13.60 23.86 -3.44
C ASN A 369 12.44 23.28 -2.62
N GLN A 370 11.22 23.72 -2.91
CA GLN A 370 10.02 23.22 -2.24
C GLN A 370 9.72 21.76 -2.61
N HIS A 371 9.89 21.39 -3.88
CA HIS A 371 9.80 20.00 -4.31
C HIS A 371 10.87 19.13 -3.63
N GLU A 372 12.11 19.59 -3.58
CA GLU A 372 13.21 18.89 -2.88
C GLU A 372 12.89 18.67 -1.39
N LEU A 373 12.33 19.68 -0.72
CA LEU A 373 11.88 19.55 0.67
C LEU A 373 10.77 18.51 0.83
N ILE A 374 9.79 18.44 -0.08
CA ILE A 374 8.74 17.41 -0.07
C ILE A 374 9.37 16.01 -0.19
N THR A 375 10.33 15.82 -1.11
CA THR A 375 11.01 14.53 -1.29
C THR A 375 11.87 14.16 -0.08
N MET A 376 12.53 15.13 0.55
CA MET A 376 13.32 14.91 1.77
C MET A 376 12.46 14.50 2.96
N LEU A 377 11.31 15.17 3.15
CA LEU A 377 10.40 14.91 4.29
C LEU A 377 9.64 13.59 4.16
N THR A 378 9.49 13.05 2.96
CA THR A 378 8.74 11.82 2.69
C THR A 378 9.63 10.63 2.38
N GLY A 379 10.91 10.88 2.08
CA GLY A 379 11.86 9.86 1.61
C GLY A 379 11.62 9.39 0.17
N VAL A 380 10.54 9.83 -0.48
CA VAL A 380 10.21 9.43 -1.85
C VAL A 380 11.17 10.13 -2.83
N PRO A 381 11.89 9.38 -3.67
CA PRO A 381 12.88 9.96 -4.57
C PRO A 381 12.23 10.83 -5.65
N ASN A 382 12.96 11.87 -6.06
CA ASN A 382 12.59 12.65 -7.24
C ASN A 382 12.95 11.86 -8.52
N MET A 383 11.94 11.37 -9.24
CA MET A 383 12.13 10.57 -10.45
C MET A 383 12.63 11.38 -11.66
N THR A 384 12.57 12.73 -11.62
CA THR A 384 13.08 13.58 -12.70
C THR A 384 14.56 13.91 -12.55
N ASP A 385 15.22 13.43 -11.50
CA ASP A 385 16.64 13.61 -11.31
C ASP A 385 17.41 12.85 -12.41
N GLU A 386 18.20 13.57 -13.21
CA GLU A 386 18.98 13.04 -14.34
C GLU A 386 19.85 11.84 -13.93
N ALA A 387 20.23 11.76 -12.66
CA ALA A 387 20.99 10.63 -12.15
C ALA A 387 20.17 9.29 -12.10
N PHE A 388 18.86 9.27 -12.39
CA PHE A 388 18.11 8.02 -12.65
C PHE A 388 18.22 7.57 -14.12
N SER A 389 18.56 8.46 -15.04
CA SER A 389 18.68 8.17 -16.48
C SER A 389 20.03 7.58 -16.90
N SER A 390 21.04 7.66 -16.03
CA SER A 390 22.43 7.26 -16.30
C SER A 390 22.99 6.20 -15.33
N ALA A 391 22.13 5.61 -14.49
CA ALA A 391 22.55 4.68 -13.45
C ALA A 391 22.79 3.25 -14.00
N ASP A 392 23.97 3.02 -14.58
CA ASP A 392 24.44 1.68 -15.00
C ASP A 392 24.75 0.74 -13.82
N ASN A 393 24.70 1.24 -12.57
CA ASN A 393 25.00 0.47 -11.36
C ASN A 393 23.80 0.39 -10.39
N ALA A 394 23.50 -0.84 -9.94
CA ALA A 394 22.47 -1.09 -8.94
C ALA A 394 22.80 -0.45 -7.56
N SER A 395 24.08 -0.14 -7.30
CA SER A 395 24.54 0.47 -6.05
C SER A 395 24.14 1.93 -5.91
N ALA A 396 24.16 2.75 -6.97
CA ALA A 396 23.70 4.15 -6.87
C ALA A 396 22.19 4.24 -6.67
N LEU A 397 21.42 3.32 -7.24
CA LEU A 397 19.97 3.24 -7.01
C LEU A 397 19.66 2.93 -5.54
N GLY A 398 20.40 2.02 -4.93
CA GLY A 398 20.28 1.69 -3.50
C GLY A 398 20.52 2.90 -2.57
N TYR A 399 21.53 3.73 -2.85
CA TYR A 399 21.77 4.94 -2.06
C TYR A 399 20.64 5.98 -2.16
N LYS A 400 19.95 6.06 -3.30
CA LYS A 400 18.82 6.98 -3.48
C LYS A 400 17.56 6.51 -2.78
N LEU A 401 17.33 5.20 -2.77
CA LEU A 401 16.21 4.59 -2.06
C LEU A 401 16.47 4.44 -0.57
N TYR A 402 17.69 4.67 -0.09
CA TYR A 402 18.05 4.54 1.31
C TYR A 402 17.15 5.36 2.24
N ALA A 403 16.81 6.60 1.87
CA ALA A 403 15.89 7.42 2.65
C ALA A 403 14.52 6.73 2.76
N LEU A 404 13.93 6.33 1.63
CA LEU A 404 12.67 5.58 1.60
C LEU A 404 12.74 4.30 2.43
N ASP A 405 13.84 3.54 2.35
CA ASP A 405 14.05 2.33 3.14
C ASP A 405 14.05 2.59 4.65
N GLN A 406 14.65 3.70 5.11
CA GLN A 406 14.60 4.06 6.54
C GLN A 406 13.18 4.41 7.00
N TYR A 407 12.41 5.15 6.17
CA TYR A 407 11.00 5.42 6.47
C TYR A 407 10.16 4.13 6.51
N CYS A 408 10.47 3.19 5.61
CA CYS A 408 9.77 1.90 5.52
C CYS A 408 10.16 0.90 6.62
N ALA A 409 11.26 1.11 7.34
CA ALA A 409 11.74 0.17 8.35
C ALA A 409 10.74 -0.03 9.51
N THR A 410 9.99 1.01 9.88
CA THR A 410 8.91 0.89 10.88
C THR A 410 7.76 0.06 10.32
N THR A 411 7.35 0.31 9.07
CA THR A 411 6.32 -0.46 8.38
C THR A 411 6.67 -1.94 8.33
N ASP A 412 7.90 -2.30 7.99
CA ASP A 412 8.35 -3.70 7.99
C ASP A 412 8.19 -4.38 9.35
N ARG A 413 8.49 -3.68 10.43
CA ARG A 413 8.37 -4.21 11.80
C ARG A 413 6.91 -4.42 12.16
N VAL A 414 6.04 -3.46 11.85
CA VAL A 414 4.60 -3.54 12.08
C VAL A 414 3.99 -4.69 11.27
N PHE A 415 4.31 -4.78 9.98
CA PHE A 415 3.78 -5.84 9.11
C PHE A 415 4.33 -7.21 9.45
N LYS A 416 5.62 -7.37 9.77
CA LYS A 416 6.14 -8.66 10.27
C LYS A 416 5.44 -9.09 11.55
N LYS A 417 5.20 -8.18 12.49
CA LYS A 417 4.48 -8.47 13.73
C LYS A 417 3.02 -8.86 13.43
N GLY A 418 2.32 -8.11 12.58
CA GLY A 418 0.92 -8.37 12.24
C GLY A 418 0.72 -9.65 11.42
N LEU A 419 1.58 -9.92 10.44
CA LEU A 419 1.55 -11.18 9.67
C LEU A 419 1.90 -12.39 10.54
N LEU A 420 2.86 -12.26 11.48
CA LEU A 420 3.12 -13.33 12.44
C LEU A 420 1.90 -13.60 13.32
N ARG A 421 1.17 -12.54 13.71
CA ARG A 421 -0.08 -12.63 14.46
C ARG A 421 -1.21 -13.27 13.64
N LEU A 422 -1.33 -12.95 12.36
CA LEU A 422 -2.26 -13.61 11.44
C LEU A 422 -2.04 -15.13 11.48
N TRP A 423 -0.79 -15.55 11.31
CA TRP A 423 -0.47 -16.97 11.35
C TRP A 423 -0.56 -17.61 12.73
N GLU A 424 -0.36 -16.85 13.82
CA GLU A 424 -0.64 -17.34 15.17
C GLU A 424 -2.11 -17.74 15.33
N ILE A 425 -3.04 -16.89 14.88
CA ILE A 425 -4.49 -17.15 14.93
C ILE A 425 -4.87 -18.34 14.04
N ILE A 426 -4.40 -18.35 12.79
CA ILE A 426 -4.69 -19.41 11.82
C ILE A 426 -4.15 -20.76 12.32
N THR A 427 -2.91 -20.79 12.79
CA THR A 427 -2.28 -22.02 13.31
C THR A 427 -2.96 -22.51 14.59
N GLY A 428 -3.39 -21.60 15.47
CA GLY A 428 -4.25 -21.94 16.61
C GLY A 428 -5.52 -22.67 16.14
N ARG A 429 -6.19 -22.13 15.12
CA ARG A 429 -7.41 -22.74 14.56
C ARG A 429 -7.16 -24.09 13.88
N LEU A 430 -6.08 -24.24 13.11
CA LEU A 430 -5.69 -25.51 12.52
C LEU A 430 -5.42 -26.58 13.59
N ASN A 431 -4.79 -26.19 14.70
CA ASN A 431 -4.52 -27.11 15.81
C ASN A 431 -5.80 -27.54 16.52
N LEU A 432 -6.80 -26.65 16.66
CA LEU A 432 -8.13 -27.03 17.15
C LEU A 432 -8.84 -28.04 16.23
N LYS A 433 -8.54 -28.01 14.93
CA LYS A 433 -9.02 -28.98 13.92
C LYS A 433 -8.20 -30.28 13.88
N GLY A 434 -7.18 -30.44 14.73
CA GLY A 434 -6.39 -31.66 14.88
C GLY A 434 -4.97 -31.60 14.28
N ALA A 435 -4.52 -30.46 13.77
CA ALA A 435 -3.12 -30.26 13.40
C ALA A 435 -2.21 -30.09 14.66
N SER A 436 -0.89 -30.07 14.43
CA SER A 436 0.09 -29.82 15.50
C SER A 436 1.23 -28.92 15.00
N PHE A 437 0.87 -27.74 14.50
CA PHE A 437 1.78 -26.72 13.99
C PHE A 437 2.15 -25.67 15.07
N ASP A 438 3.25 -24.95 14.87
CA ASP A 438 3.69 -23.84 15.72
C ASP A 438 4.00 -22.66 14.79
N PHE A 439 3.30 -21.55 15.01
CA PHE A 439 3.44 -20.33 14.21
C PHE A 439 4.86 -19.76 14.27
N ARG A 440 5.62 -20.05 15.32
CA ARG A 440 7.02 -19.60 15.47
C ARG A 440 7.98 -20.25 14.50
N ASP A 441 7.58 -21.34 13.86
CA ASP A 441 8.36 -21.99 12.81
C ASP A 441 8.24 -21.23 11.47
N ILE A 442 7.26 -20.33 11.31
CA ILE A 442 7.10 -19.52 10.10
C ILE A 442 8.14 -18.39 10.07
N GLN A 443 8.88 -18.31 8.96
CA GLN A 443 9.76 -17.19 8.63
C GLN A 443 9.08 -16.30 7.60
N ILE A 444 8.98 -15.01 7.89
CA ILE A 444 8.35 -14.01 7.02
C ILE A 444 9.42 -13.13 6.38
N LYS A 445 9.46 -13.11 5.05
CA LYS A 445 10.35 -12.23 4.27
C LYS A 445 9.52 -11.28 3.41
N LEU A 446 9.53 -10.00 3.81
CA LEU A 446 8.98 -8.92 3.01
C LEU A 446 10.02 -8.51 1.94
N GLN A 447 9.58 -8.43 0.69
CA GLN A 447 10.44 -8.09 -0.44
C GLN A 447 10.20 -6.65 -0.89
N ARG A 448 11.23 -6.02 -1.47
CA ARG A 448 11.11 -4.70 -2.10
C ARG A 448 10.89 -4.83 -3.60
N ASN A 449 10.02 -3.98 -4.13
CA ASN A 449 9.87 -3.82 -5.57
C ASN A 449 10.85 -2.76 -6.07
N ILE A 450 12.06 -3.21 -6.43
CA ILE A 450 13.11 -2.34 -6.97
C ILE A 450 13.29 -2.69 -8.45
N PRO A 451 13.35 -1.69 -9.35
CA PRO A 451 13.76 -1.93 -10.73
C PRO A 451 15.16 -2.54 -10.75
N THR A 452 15.25 -3.82 -11.09
CA THR A 452 16.51 -4.56 -11.23
C THR A 452 16.68 -5.03 -12.65
N ASP A 453 17.92 -4.93 -13.15
CA ASP A 453 18.35 -5.54 -14.41
C ASP A 453 18.31 -7.07 -14.27
N VAL A 454 17.32 -7.69 -14.95
CA VAL A 454 17.01 -9.12 -14.87
C VAL A 454 18.19 -9.98 -15.33
N ASP A 455 18.98 -9.52 -16.31
CA ASP A 455 20.13 -10.26 -16.81
C ASP A 455 21.24 -10.33 -15.74
N LYS A 456 21.45 -9.22 -15.03
CA LYS A 456 22.41 -9.15 -13.91
C LYS A 456 21.93 -9.92 -12.68
N SER A 457 20.62 -10.01 -12.40
CA SER A 457 20.11 -10.83 -11.28
C SER A 457 20.17 -12.31 -11.63
N LEU A 458 19.77 -12.69 -12.85
CA LEU A 458 19.81 -14.06 -13.33
C LEU A 458 21.24 -14.61 -13.34
N SER A 459 22.20 -13.89 -13.91
CA SER A 459 23.62 -14.31 -13.90
C SER A 459 24.21 -14.47 -12.49
N ARG A 460 23.82 -13.60 -11.54
CA ARG A 460 24.20 -13.74 -10.12
C ARG A 460 23.56 -14.96 -9.47
N ALA A 461 22.28 -15.23 -9.76
CA ALA A 461 21.58 -16.40 -9.26
C ALA A 461 22.18 -17.70 -9.81
N THR A 462 22.43 -17.77 -11.12
CA THR A 462 23.07 -18.92 -11.78
C THR A 462 24.46 -19.17 -11.20
N SER A 463 25.29 -18.14 -11.05
CA SER A 463 26.63 -18.31 -10.48
C SER A 463 26.61 -18.73 -9.01
N ALA A 464 25.68 -18.22 -8.20
CA ALA A 464 25.49 -18.65 -6.81
C ALA A 464 25.05 -20.13 -6.72
N TYR A 465 24.17 -20.57 -7.62
CA TYR A 465 23.76 -21.98 -7.71
C TYR A 465 24.91 -22.86 -8.19
N SER A 466 25.57 -22.50 -9.29
CA SER A 466 26.68 -23.28 -9.85
C SER A 466 27.89 -23.38 -8.93
N SER A 467 28.07 -22.41 -8.01
CA SER A 467 29.11 -22.45 -6.97
C SER A 467 28.71 -23.23 -5.72
N GLY A 468 27.45 -23.70 -5.64
CA GLY A 468 26.93 -24.44 -4.49
C GLY A 468 26.62 -23.59 -3.26
N LEU A 469 26.55 -22.26 -3.40
CA LEU A 469 26.25 -21.35 -2.28
C LEU A 469 24.77 -21.38 -1.87
N VAL A 470 23.88 -21.65 -2.82
CA VAL A 470 22.43 -21.62 -2.61
C VAL A 470 21.76 -22.82 -3.28
N SER A 471 20.60 -23.24 -2.77
CA SER A 471 19.76 -24.24 -3.42
C SER A 471 19.18 -23.70 -4.73
N GLN A 472 18.71 -24.60 -5.59
CA GLN A 472 18.02 -24.25 -6.83
C GLN A 472 16.80 -23.36 -6.56
N GLU A 473 15.99 -23.71 -5.55
CA GLU A 473 14.86 -22.91 -5.08
C GLU A 473 15.27 -21.47 -4.72
N THR A 474 16.35 -21.34 -3.96
CA THR A 474 16.87 -20.03 -3.53
C THR A 474 17.41 -19.24 -4.72
N ALA A 475 18.05 -19.91 -5.68
CA ALA A 475 18.55 -19.27 -6.90
C ALA A 475 17.41 -18.73 -7.76
N ILE A 476 16.34 -19.50 -7.99
CA ILE A 476 15.16 -19.06 -8.74
C ILE A 476 14.53 -17.83 -8.07
N ASN A 477 14.36 -17.88 -6.75
CA ASN A 477 13.84 -16.75 -5.97
C ASN A 477 14.71 -15.48 -6.05
N ILE A 478 16.04 -15.62 -6.16
CA ILE A 478 16.97 -14.48 -6.28
C ILE A 478 17.08 -13.98 -7.73
N ALA A 479 16.82 -14.83 -8.72
CA ALA A 479 16.92 -14.49 -10.14
C ALA A 479 15.97 -13.37 -10.56
N ALA A 480 14.96 -13.06 -9.73
CA ALA A 480 13.91 -12.06 -9.99
C ALA A 480 13.10 -12.36 -11.25
N LEU A 481 12.94 -13.66 -11.56
CA LEU A 481 11.99 -14.13 -12.55
C LEU A 481 10.60 -14.15 -11.91
N ASP A 482 9.57 -13.82 -12.68
CA ASP A 482 8.16 -13.88 -12.25
C ASP A 482 7.67 -15.34 -12.31
N LEU A 483 8.26 -16.18 -11.47
CA LEU A 483 8.07 -17.62 -11.42
C LEU A 483 7.93 -18.08 -9.96
N ASP A 484 7.00 -18.98 -9.69
CA ASP A 484 6.97 -19.71 -8.43
C ASP A 484 8.12 -20.74 -8.42
N ALA A 485 9.01 -20.64 -7.44
CA ALA A 485 10.20 -21.48 -7.39
C ALA A 485 9.87 -22.95 -7.15
N LYS A 486 8.80 -23.28 -6.42
CA LYS A 486 8.38 -24.67 -6.18
C LYS A 486 7.76 -25.26 -7.43
N GLU A 487 6.82 -24.54 -8.05
CA GLU A 487 6.17 -24.98 -9.29
C GLU A 487 7.19 -25.21 -10.41
N GLU A 488 8.17 -24.32 -10.55
CA GLU A 488 9.20 -24.45 -11.58
C GLU A 488 10.13 -25.64 -11.31
N MET A 489 10.48 -25.92 -10.04
CA MET A 489 11.23 -27.12 -9.68
C MET A 489 10.44 -28.41 -9.93
N GLU A 490 9.13 -28.41 -9.66
CA GLU A 490 8.25 -29.55 -9.96
C GLU A 490 8.17 -29.78 -11.47
N ARG A 491 8.03 -28.71 -12.26
CA ARG A 491 8.02 -28.77 -13.72
C ARG A 491 9.34 -29.31 -14.27
N GLN A 492 10.47 -28.87 -13.76
CA GLN A 492 11.79 -29.38 -14.14
C GLN A 492 11.98 -30.86 -13.76
N THR A 493 11.45 -31.27 -12.60
CA THR A 493 11.46 -32.68 -12.18
C THR A 493 10.60 -33.52 -13.13
N ALA A 494 9.40 -33.04 -13.47
CA ALA A 494 8.52 -33.71 -14.43
C ALA A 494 9.12 -33.81 -15.84
N GLU A 495 9.80 -32.76 -16.32
CA GLU A 495 10.53 -32.77 -17.59
C GLU A 495 11.72 -33.74 -17.56
N SER A 496 12.46 -33.78 -16.45
CA SER A 496 13.57 -34.72 -16.25
C SER A 496 13.08 -36.17 -16.23
N ASP A 497 11.98 -36.45 -15.51
CA ASP A 497 11.36 -37.77 -15.44
C ASP A 497 10.81 -38.21 -16.81
N ALA A 498 10.17 -37.30 -17.53
CA ALA A 498 9.70 -37.54 -18.90
C ALA A 498 10.87 -37.86 -19.86
N ASN A 499 11.95 -37.07 -19.81
CA ASN A 499 13.17 -37.32 -20.59
C ASN A 499 13.84 -38.65 -20.22
N TYR A 500 13.86 -39.00 -18.93
CA TYR A 500 14.38 -40.27 -18.45
C TYR A 500 13.57 -41.45 -18.97
N GLN A 501 12.23 -41.37 -18.93
CA GLN A 501 11.36 -42.39 -19.49
C GLN A 501 11.52 -42.53 -21.01
N GLU A 502 11.61 -41.42 -21.73
CA GLU A 502 11.86 -41.42 -23.18
C GLU A 502 13.22 -42.04 -23.51
N ASN A 503 14.26 -41.78 -22.71
CA ASN A 503 15.58 -42.40 -22.88
C ASN A 503 15.58 -43.90 -22.58
N ILE A 504 14.87 -44.36 -21.56
CA ILE A 504 14.67 -45.81 -21.31
C ILE A 504 13.96 -46.45 -22.50
N GLN A 505 12.94 -45.78 -23.05
CA GLN A 505 12.20 -46.29 -24.19
C GLN A 505 13.06 -46.37 -25.46
N ARG A 506 13.85 -45.32 -25.75
CA ARG A 506 14.85 -45.32 -26.82
C ARG A 506 15.90 -46.42 -26.65
N GLN A 507 16.36 -46.69 -25.42
CA GLN A 507 17.29 -47.78 -25.15
C GLN A 507 16.65 -49.15 -25.38
N LYS A 508 15.41 -49.37 -24.96
CA LYS A 508 14.68 -50.62 -25.23
C LYS A 508 14.48 -50.84 -26.72
N GLU A 509 14.04 -49.82 -27.45
CA GLU A 509 13.86 -49.87 -28.91
C GLU A 509 15.20 -50.12 -29.63
N SER A 510 16.31 -49.52 -29.18
CA SER A 510 17.64 -49.80 -29.71
C SER A 510 18.13 -51.23 -29.41
N SER A 511 17.80 -51.77 -28.23
CA SER A 511 18.14 -53.14 -27.82
C SER A 511 17.34 -54.17 -28.62
N ASP A 512 16.08 -53.88 -28.92
CA ASP A 512 15.20 -54.71 -29.74
C ASP A 512 15.64 -54.71 -31.21
N VAL A 513 16.19 -53.61 -31.71
CA VAL A 513 16.78 -53.53 -33.07
C VAL A 513 18.10 -54.30 -33.17
N GLU A 514 18.97 -54.26 -32.16
CA GLU A 514 20.21 -55.05 -32.13
C GLU A 514 19.93 -56.57 -32.07
N SER A 515 18.97 -56.98 -31.24
CA SER A 515 18.58 -58.40 -31.13
C SER A 515 17.85 -58.93 -32.37
N GLN A 516 17.10 -58.09 -33.09
CA GLN A 516 16.54 -58.44 -34.41
C GLN A 516 17.62 -58.54 -35.50
N ASN A 517 18.61 -57.65 -35.51
CA ASN A 517 19.73 -57.71 -36.46
C ASN A 517 20.63 -58.94 -36.23
N ASP A 518 20.86 -59.33 -34.97
CA ASP A 518 21.59 -60.55 -34.63
C ASP A 518 20.86 -61.83 -35.05
N ASN A 519 19.52 -61.86 -34.91
CA ASN A 519 18.72 -62.98 -35.39
C ASN A 519 18.67 -63.05 -36.93
N GLN A 520 18.55 -61.92 -37.63
CA GLN A 520 18.60 -61.90 -39.09
C GLN A 520 19.97 -62.29 -39.66
N ASN A 521 21.08 -61.91 -39.00
CA ASN A 521 22.42 -62.35 -39.39
C ASN A 521 22.63 -63.86 -39.16
N LYS A 522 22.08 -64.43 -38.08
CA LYS A 522 22.10 -65.88 -37.83
C LYS A 522 21.28 -66.65 -38.87
N GLU A 523 20.10 -66.16 -39.24
CA GLU A 523 19.28 -66.77 -40.30
C GLU A 523 19.93 -66.67 -41.69
N ARG A 524 20.53 -65.52 -42.05
CA ARG A 524 21.27 -65.37 -43.31
C ARG A 524 22.48 -66.31 -43.41
N ASN A 525 23.20 -66.53 -42.30
CA ASN A 525 24.31 -67.48 -42.28
C ASN A 525 23.83 -68.94 -42.35
N ALA A 526 22.69 -69.28 -41.75
CA ALA A 526 22.08 -70.61 -41.85
C ALA A 526 21.54 -70.92 -43.26
N ILE A 527 21.04 -69.91 -43.99
CA ILE A 527 20.59 -70.06 -45.38
C ILE A 527 21.78 -70.24 -46.33
N ARG A 528 22.91 -69.54 -46.11
CA ARG A 528 24.15 -69.75 -46.87
C ARG A 528 24.71 -71.17 -46.72
N GLN A 529 24.68 -71.74 -45.52
CA GLN A 529 25.13 -73.13 -45.30
C GLN A 529 24.23 -74.19 -45.96
N LYS A 530 22.95 -73.89 -46.22
CA LYS A 530 22.04 -74.81 -46.93
C LYS A 530 22.05 -74.65 -48.46
N GLY A 531 22.71 -73.63 -48.99
CA GLY A 531 22.82 -73.37 -50.43
C GLY A 531 23.91 -74.19 -51.14
N ASP A 532 24.90 -74.68 -50.39
CA ASP A 532 26.06 -75.42 -50.93
C ASP A 532 25.85 -76.96 -50.97
N GLU A 533 24.65 -77.45 -50.68
CA GLU A 533 24.28 -78.89 -50.77
C GLU A 533 23.28 -79.22 -51.89
N LYS A 534 23.35 -78.55 -53.04
CA LYS A 534 22.63 -79.00 -54.25
C LYS A 534 23.49 -79.07 -55.49
#